data_AF-A0A518JNF1-F1
#
_entry.id   AF-A0A518JNF1-F1
#
_cell.length_a   1.000
_cell.length_b   1.000
_cell.length_c   1.000
_cell.angle_alpha   90.00
_cell.angle_beta   90.00
_cell.angle_gamma   90.00
#
_symmetry.space_group_name_H-M   'P 1'
#
loop_
_entity.id
_entity.type
_entity.pdbx_description
1 polymer ?
#
loop_
_entity_poly.entity_id
_entity_poly.type
_entity_poly.pdbx_seq_one_letter_code
_entity_poly.pdbx_strand_id
1 'polypeptide(L)'
;MGDPWEVAEEHFYPWNTIEMVPDSPVRLPLVGYGSLMNRSSALRTLSEQSVSSARPVLVMGARRVYEYVMSPRGRKIYGDQVAEERFGVLNARASEDSNEWFNGIQYQLNATDIMALADRESAYDLVPAWTIPWGVKNSAPQIGYFLSCRTETHEGRQLLDSQLLPHPNYHAICEEGCRDVSSDFLKAFRRSTWVREARVSDVAETLARDATTPPPASQL
;
A
#
# COMPACT_ATOMS: atom_id res chain seq x y z
N MET A 1 19.15 -10.92 -22.02
CA MET A 1 19.13 -10.04 -20.83
C MET A 1 18.20 -10.70 -19.84
N GLY A 2 18.66 -10.97 -18.62
CA GLY A 2 17.81 -11.50 -17.55
C GLY A 2 16.75 -10.47 -17.15
N ASP A 3 15.70 -10.92 -16.46
CA ASP A 3 14.71 -10.01 -15.85
C ASP A 3 15.43 -9.16 -14.79
N PRO A 4 15.49 -7.83 -14.90
CA PRO A 4 16.25 -7.00 -13.97
C PRO A 4 15.72 -7.08 -12.52
N TRP A 5 14.54 -7.67 -12.31
CA TRP A 5 13.97 -7.94 -10.99
C TRP A 5 14.35 -9.32 -10.41
N GLU A 6 15.23 -10.08 -11.06
CA GLU A 6 15.78 -11.32 -10.49
C GLU A 6 16.69 -11.06 -9.28
N VAL A 7 17.26 -9.85 -9.17
CA VAL A 7 18.06 -9.42 -8.00
C VAL A 7 17.22 -8.45 -7.18
N ALA A 8 16.85 -8.88 -5.97
CA ALA A 8 16.08 -8.08 -5.04
C ALA A 8 16.95 -6.97 -4.42
N GLU A 9 16.95 -5.78 -5.03
CA GLU A 9 17.61 -4.58 -4.50
C GLU A 9 16.58 -3.56 -4.01
N GLU A 10 16.91 -2.82 -2.96
CA GLU A 10 16.10 -1.68 -2.53
C GLU A 10 16.37 -0.46 -3.41
N HIS A 11 15.32 0.30 -3.75
CA HIS A 11 15.47 1.59 -4.43
C HIS A 11 15.05 2.72 -3.50
N PHE A 12 16.05 3.48 -3.04
CA PHE A 12 15.83 4.59 -2.13
C PHE A 12 15.26 5.82 -2.85
N TYR A 13 14.40 6.57 -2.17
CA TYR A 13 13.93 7.86 -2.68
C TYR A 13 15.03 8.95 -2.62
N PRO A 14 15.16 9.84 -3.63
CA PRO A 14 14.42 9.84 -4.90
C PRO A 14 14.88 8.70 -5.81
N TRP A 15 13.93 8.02 -6.44
CA TRP A 15 14.23 6.86 -7.28
C TRP A 15 15.03 7.26 -8.52
N ASN A 16 16.04 6.47 -8.86
CA ASN A 16 16.68 6.57 -10.16
C ASN A 16 15.81 5.88 -11.23
N THR A 17 14.86 6.63 -11.78
CA THR A 17 13.90 6.10 -12.76
C THR A 17 14.56 5.63 -14.06
N ILE A 18 15.76 6.14 -14.39
CA ILE A 18 16.53 5.69 -15.56
C ILE A 18 17.03 4.25 -15.34
N GLU A 19 17.51 3.92 -14.14
CA GLU A 19 17.95 2.56 -13.79
C GLU A 19 16.76 1.59 -13.64
N MET A 20 15.63 2.09 -13.14
CA MET A 20 14.42 1.29 -12.93
C MET A 20 13.62 1.01 -14.21
N VAL A 21 13.78 1.83 -15.24
CA VAL A 21 13.08 1.73 -16.52
C VAL A 21 14.10 1.46 -17.62
N PRO A 22 14.63 0.24 -17.75
CA PRO A 22 15.50 -0.09 -18.87
C PRO A 22 14.71 0.01 -20.19
N ASP A 23 15.42 0.16 -21.32
CA ASP A 23 14.88 0.17 -22.70
C ASP A 23 14.14 -1.14 -23.12
N SER A 24 13.87 -2.03 -22.17
CA SER A 24 13.24 -3.34 -22.34
C SER A 24 11.79 -3.27 -21.85
N PRO A 25 10.85 -4.08 -22.38
CA PRO A 25 9.43 -4.10 -21.97
C PRO A 25 9.18 -4.57 -20.53
N VAL A 26 10.21 -4.60 -19.69
CA VAL A 26 10.17 -5.01 -18.29
C VAL A 26 9.09 -4.22 -17.55
N ARG A 27 8.37 -4.92 -16.66
CA ARG A 27 7.37 -4.33 -15.78
C ARG A 27 7.83 -4.44 -14.34
N LEU A 28 7.72 -3.38 -13.55
CA LEU A 28 7.99 -3.43 -12.12
C LEU A 28 6.81 -4.11 -11.41
N PRO A 29 7.01 -5.25 -10.72
CA PRO A 29 5.96 -5.87 -9.93
C PRO A 29 5.73 -5.09 -8.63
N LEU A 30 4.76 -4.17 -8.60
CA LEU A 30 4.44 -3.35 -7.41
C LEU A 30 3.23 -3.89 -6.65
N VAL A 31 3.36 -4.06 -5.34
CA VAL A 31 2.28 -4.39 -4.42
C VAL A 31 1.68 -3.12 -3.82
N GLY A 32 0.45 -2.80 -4.21
CA GLY A 32 -0.41 -1.87 -3.50
C GLY A 32 -1.02 -2.52 -2.26
N TYR A 33 -0.77 -1.96 -1.08
CA TYR A 33 -1.24 -2.51 0.20
C TYR A 33 -2.14 -1.57 1.01
N GLY A 34 -2.41 -0.36 0.49
CA GLY A 34 -3.35 0.60 1.03
C GLY A 34 -4.47 0.93 0.05
N SER A 35 -4.73 2.21 -0.21
CA SER A 35 -5.80 2.62 -1.13
C SER A 35 -5.61 2.12 -2.57
N LEU A 36 -4.40 1.75 -2.97
CA LEU A 36 -4.14 1.09 -4.25
C LEU A 36 -4.76 -0.32 -4.36
N MET A 37 -5.26 -0.92 -3.28
CA MET A 37 -6.03 -2.17 -3.38
C MET A 37 -7.43 -1.94 -3.96
N ASN A 38 -7.95 -0.71 -3.90
CA ASN A 38 -9.22 -0.34 -4.51
C ASN A 38 -8.99 0.07 -5.98
N ARG A 39 -9.72 -0.55 -6.91
CA ARG A 39 -9.53 -0.36 -8.36
C ARG A 39 -9.73 1.09 -8.79
N SER A 40 -10.77 1.76 -8.28
CA SER A 40 -11.07 3.15 -8.63
C SER A 40 -9.97 4.11 -8.14
N SER A 41 -9.42 3.85 -6.95
CA SER A 41 -8.28 4.58 -6.42
C SER A 41 -6.99 4.31 -7.21
N ALA A 42 -6.75 3.06 -7.64
CA ALA A 42 -5.61 2.69 -8.47
C ALA A 42 -5.63 3.41 -9.83
N LEU A 43 -6.79 3.48 -10.49
CA LEU A 43 -6.97 4.16 -11.79
C LEU A 43 -6.73 5.68 -11.74
N ARG A 44 -6.68 6.30 -10.56
CA ARG A 44 -6.30 7.73 -10.42
C ARG A 44 -4.80 7.95 -10.63
N THR A 45 -4.00 6.90 -10.74
CA THR A 45 -2.53 6.99 -10.80
C THR A 45 -1.93 6.04 -11.81
N LEU A 46 -2.47 4.83 -11.89
CA LEU A 46 -1.99 3.79 -12.80
C LEU A 46 -2.85 3.76 -14.06
N SER A 47 -2.22 3.48 -15.19
CA SER A 47 -2.87 3.22 -16.47
C SER A 47 -3.82 2.02 -16.39
N GLU A 48 -4.84 1.98 -17.27
CA GLU A 48 -5.72 0.82 -17.39
C GLU A 48 -4.96 -0.48 -17.68
N GLN A 49 -3.85 -0.39 -18.44
CA GLN A 49 -2.99 -1.53 -18.73
C GLN A 49 -2.41 -2.12 -17.44
N SER A 50 -1.81 -1.29 -16.57
CA SER A 50 -1.26 -1.79 -15.31
C SER A 50 -2.36 -2.24 -14.35
N VAL A 51 -3.49 -1.54 -14.26
CA VAL A 51 -4.63 -2.00 -13.44
C VAL A 51 -5.20 -3.34 -13.94
N SER A 52 -5.19 -3.61 -15.24
CA SER A 52 -5.66 -4.90 -15.78
C SER A 52 -4.76 -6.09 -15.39
N SER A 53 -3.51 -5.84 -15.00
CA SER A 53 -2.58 -6.85 -14.49
C SER A 53 -2.74 -7.16 -13.00
N ALA A 54 -3.69 -6.49 -12.32
CA ALA A 54 -3.94 -6.64 -10.91
C ALA A 54 -4.15 -8.11 -10.51
N ARG A 55 -3.37 -8.59 -9.55
CA ARG A 55 -3.55 -9.91 -8.94
C ARG A 55 -3.41 -9.84 -7.42
N PRO A 56 -4.29 -10.49 -6.65
CA PRO A 56 -4.15 -10.53 -5.21
C PRO A 56 -2.95 -11.40 -4.80
N VAL A 57 -2.18 -10.94 -3.82
CA VAL A 57 -0.96 -11.61 -3.33
C VAL A 57 -0.88 -11.55 -1.80
N LEU A 58 -0.08 -12.46 -1.23
CA LEU A 58 0.53 -12.34 0.09
C LEU A 58 1.93 -11.79 -0.07
N VAL A 59 2.34 -10.92 0.84
CA VAL A 59 3.70 -10.38 0.97
C VAL A 59 4.27 -10.91 2.28
N MET A 60 5.45 -11.52 2.22
CA MET A 60 6.12 -12.18 3.34
C MET A 60 7.28 -11.34 3.87
N GLY A 61 7.54 -11.41 5.18
CA GLY A 61 8.66 -10.69 5.82
C GLY A 61 8.43 -9.18 5.91
N ALA A 62 7.17 -8.75 5.95
CA ALA A 62 6.83 -7.34 6.03
C ALA A 62 5.55 -7.11 6.84
N ARG A 63 5.50 -5.94 7.50
CA ARG A 63 4.37 -5.49 8.33
C ARG A 63 3.68 -4.31 7.68
N ARG A 64 2.35 -4.37 7.59
CA ARG A 64 1.51 -3.21 7.23
C ARG A 64 0.97 -2.54 8.50
N VAL A 65 1.10 -1.22 8.60
CA VAL A 65 0.78 -0.46 9.82
C VAL A 65 0.21 0.93 9.51
N TYR A 66 -0.74 1.39 10.32
CA TYR A 66 -1.22 2.77 10.32
C TYR A 66 -0.26 3.66 11.12
N GLU A 67 0.59 4.38 10.40
CA GLU A 67 1.57 5.29 11.01
C GLU A 67 2.04 6.39 10.07
N TYR A 68 1.69 6.34 8.79
CA TYR A 68 2.03 7.44 7.89
C TYR A 68 1.03 8.56 8.08
N VAL A 69 1.52 9.78 8.25
CA VAL A 69 0.71 10.99 8.43
C VAL A 69 0.12 11.39 7.08
N MET A 70 -1.21 11.38 6.98
CA MET A 70 -1.92 11.77 5.76
C MET A 70 -1.49 13.15 5.29
N SER A 71 -1.03 13.21 4.04
CA SER A 71 -0.60 14.46 3.39
C SER A 71 -1.76 15.43 3.19
N PRO A 72 -1.50 16.75 3.03
CA PRO A 72 -2.55 17.72 2.71
C PRO A 72 -3.36 17.35 1.46
N ARG A 73 -2.72 16.77 0.44
CA ARG A 73 -3.40 16.24 -0.75
C ARG A 73 -4.33 15.07 -0.38
N GLY A 74 -3.86 14.16 0.47
CA GLY A 74 -4.69 13.07 1.00
C GLY A 74 -5.93 13.59 1.73
N ARG A 75 -5.79 14.62 2.57
CA ARG A 75 -6.92 15.22 3.31
C ARG A 75 -7.97 15.84 2.37
N LYS A 76 -7.54 16.45 1.25
CA LYS A 76 -8.48 16.94 0.23
C LYS A 76 -9.27 15.82 -0.44
N ILE A 77 -8.67 14.64 -0.58
CA ILE A 77 -9.30 13.48 -1.22
C ILE A 77 -10.19 12.74 -0.23
N TYR A 78 -9.71 12.46 0.99
CA TYR A 78 -10.40 11.61 1.95
C TYR A 78 -11.21 12.39 2.99
N GLY A 79 -11.10 13.71 3.02
CA GLY A 79 -11.73 14.60 4.00
C GLY A 79 -10.74 15.12 5.04
N ASP A 80 -11.04 16.31 5.58
CA ASP A 80 -10.26 16.99 6.61
C ASP A 80 -11.06 17.22 7.91
N GLN A 81 -12.34 16.85 7.92
CA GLN A 81 -13.27 17.03 9.05
C GLN A 81 -13.16 15.89 10.09
N VAL A 82 -11.94 15.49 10.44
CA VAL A 82 -11.67 14.49 11.49
C VAL A 82 -10.56 15.00 12.42
N ALA A 83 -10.50 14.48 13.65
CA ALA A 83 -9.43 14.81 14.58
C ALA A 83 -8.06 14.42 14.00
N GLU A 84 -7.02 15.24 14.25
CA GLU A 84 -5.69 15.05 13.65
C GLU A 84 -5.05 13.70 14.00
N GLU A 85 -5.33 13.20 15.21
CA GLU A 85 -4.95 11.87 15.66
C GLU A 85 -5.49 10.73 14.77
N ARG A 86 -6.44 11.02 13.86
CA ARG A 86 -7.00 10.08 12.89
C ARG A 86 -6.49 10.32 11.47
N PHE A 87 -5.38 11.03 11.30
CA PHE A 87 -4.74 11.16 9.99
C PHE A 87 -3.79 10.01 9.66
N GLY A 88 -3.89 8.87 10.34
CA GLY A 88 -3.10 7.69 10.03
C GLY A 88 -3.53 7.05 8.70
N VAL A 89 -2.57 6.87 7.80
CA VAL A 89 -2.69 6.02 6.60
C VAL A 89 -1.63 4.93 6.62
N LEU A 90 -1.76 3.97 5.70
CA LEU A 90 -0.94 2.77 5.72
C LEU A 90 0.49 3.05 5.25
N ASN A 91 1.43 2.61 6.06
CA ASN A 91 2.79 2.33 5.68
C ASN A 91 3.01 0.81 5.64
N ALA A 92 4.11 0.37 5.04
CA ALA A 92 4.62 -0.98 5.21
C ALA A 92 6.12 -0.93 5.49
N ARG A 93 6.60 -1.86 6.32
CA ARG A 93 8.02 -1.98 6.67
C ARG A 93 8.47 -3.42 6.45
N ALA A 94 9.71 -3.59 6.02
CA ALA A 94 10.37 -4.90 6.13
C ALA A 94 10.45 -5.30 7.61
N SER A 95 10.34 -6.61 7.87
CA SER A 95 10.37 -7.16 9.21
C SER A 95 11.42 -8.24 9.34
N GLU A 96 12.09 -8.27 10.48
CA GLU A 96 12.99 -9.35 10.87
C GLU A 96 12.22 -10.60 11.34
N ASP A 97 10.95 -10.45 11.75
CA ASP A 97 10.11 -11.57 12.09
C ASP A 97 9.50 -12.19 10.83
N SER A 98 10.05 -13.36 10.46
CA SER A 98 9.59 -14.17 9.33
C SER A 98 8.11 -14.57 9.36
N ASN A 99 7.43 -14.46 10.50
CA ASN A 99 6.00 -14.71 10.62
C ASN A 99 5.15 -13.50 10.22
N GLU A 100 5.75 -12.35 9.94
CA GLU A 100 5.04 -11.18 9.48
C GLU A 100 4.73 -11.27 7.99
N TRP A 101 3.49 -10.93 7.68
CA TRP A 101 3.00 -10.91 6.32
C TRP A 101 1.84 -9.91 6.22
N PHE A 102 1.52 -9.51 5.01
CA PHE A 102 0.25 -8.86 4.71
C PHE A 102 -0.25 -9.25 3.32
N ASN A 103 -1.56 -9.12 3.07
CA ASN A 103 -2.12 -9.29 1.74
C ASN A 103 -2.19 -7.95 0.98
N GLY A 104 -2.04 -7.97 -0.34
CA GLY A 104 -2.12 -6.77 -1.18
C GLY A 104 -2.48 -7.11 -2.63
N ILE A 105 -2.54 -6.09 -3.49
CA ILE A 105 -2.75 -6.25 -4.93
C ILE A 105 -1.43 -5.95 -5.64
N GLN A 106 -0.91 -6.92 -6.37
CA GLN A 106 0.25 -6.73 -7.21
C GLN A 106 -0.16 -6.27 -8.61
N TYR A 107 0.53 -5.26 -9.11
CA TYR A 107 0.44 -4.68 -10.44
C TYR A 107 1.76 -4.89 -11.19
N GLN A 108 1.69 -4.89 -12.52
CA GLN A 108 2.84 -4.86 -13.41
C GLN A 108 2.95 -3.44 -13.99
N LEU A 109 3.84 -2.62 -13.44
CA LEU A 109 3.95 -1.21 -13.82
C LEU A 109 4.84 -1.03 -15.05
N ASN A 110 4.36 -0.23 -16.00
CA ASN A 110 5.18 0.24 -17.11
C ASN A 110 5.98 1.50 -16.70
N ALA A 111 6.87 1.96 -17.58
CA ALA A 111 7.66 3.17 -17.43
C ALA A 111 6.85 4.40 -16.98
N THR A 112 5.75 4.66 -17.68
CA THR A 112 4.87 5.82 -17.45
C THR A 112 4.25 5.76 -16.06
N ASP A 113 3.81 4.57 -15.62
CA ASP A 113 3.20 4.37 -14.31
C ASP A 113 4.23 4.45 -13.18
N ILE A 114 5.47 4.02 -13.41
CA ILE A 114 6.58 4.19 -12.44
C ILE A 114 6.86 5.68 -12.21
N MET A 115 6.94 6.48 -13.29
CA MET A 115 7.14 7.92 -13.19
C MET A 115 5.96 8.62 -12.48
N ALA A 116 4.72 8.29 -12.87
CA ALA A 116 3.53 8.86 -12.24
C ALA A 116 3.43 8.51 -10.74
N LEU A 117 3.91 7.32 -10.35
CA LEU A 117 3.98 6.92 -8.95
C LEU A 117 5.07 7.68 -8.19
N ALA A 118 6.26 7.86 -8.78
CA ALA A 118 7.34 8.63 -8.18
C ALA A 118 6.92 10.08 -7.86
N ASP A 119 6.13 10.70 -8.74
CA ASP A 119 5.57 12.04 -8.53
C ASP A 119 4.50 12.07 -7.41
N ARG A 120 3.80 10.95 -7.21
CA ARG A 120 2.72 10.85 -6.21
C ARG A 120 3.23 10.51 -4.82
N GLU A 121 4.22 9.62 -4.71
CA GLU A 121 4.61 8.94 -3.48
C GLU A 121 5.98 9.44 -2.98
N SER A 122 6.05 10.72 -2.60
CA SER A 122 7.28 11.33 -2.07
C SER A 122 7.75 10.68 -0.76
N ALA A 123 9.06 10.48 -0.65
CA ALA A 123 9.74 9.91 0.52
C ALA A 123 9.40 8.44 0.85
N TYR A 124 8.97 7.67 -0.15
CA TYR A 124 8.84 6.22 -0.07
C TYR A 124 9.99 5.53 -0.82
N ASP A 125 10.66 4.60 -0.16
CA ASP A 125 11.57 3.65 -0.80
C ASP A 125 10.76 2.53 -1.46
N LEU A 126 11.31 1.88 -2.48
CA LEU A 126 10.81 0.60 -2.99
C LEU A 126 11.61 -0.54 -2.38
N VAL A 127 10.92 -1.36 -1.61
CA VAL A 127 11.50 -2.46 -0.87
C VAL A 127 11.03 -3.78 -1.48
N PRO A 128 11.95 -4.69 -1.84
CA PRO A 128 11.57 -5.98 -2.37
C PRO A 128 11.07 -6.90 -1.25
N ALA A 129 10.13 -7.78 -1.58
CA ALA A 129 9.67 -8.85 -0.72
C ALA A 129 9.23 -10.06 -1.55
N TRP A 130 9.21 -11.21 -0.88
CA TRP A 130 8.59 -12.40 -1.45
C TRP A 130 7.08 -12.24 -1.50
N THR A 131 6.53 -12.46 -2.69
CA THR A 131 5.10 -12.46 -2.94
C THR A 131 4.62 -13.84 -3.36
N ILE A 132 3.42 -14.21 -2.90
CA ILE A 132 2.77 -15.48 -3.25
C ILE A 132 1.35 -15.15 -3.75
N PRO A 133 0.94 -15.62 -4.94
CA PRO A 133 -0.42 -15.42 -5.44
C PRO A 133 -1.49 -15.91 -4.44
N TRP A 134 -2.47 -15.06 -4.16
CA TRP A 134 -3.55 -15.36 -3.21
C TRP A 134 -4.49 -16.42 -3.78
N GLY A 135 -4.80 -17.44 -2.98
CA GLY A 135 -5.76 -18.49 -3.34
C GLY A 135 -5.24 -19.52 -4.36
N VAL A 136 -4.01 -19.37 -4.87
CA VAL A 136 -3.41 -20.31 -5.82
C VAL A 136 -2.49 -21.28 -5.08
N LYS A 137 -2.88 -22.56 -5.04
CA LYS A 137 -2.07 -23.61 -4.41
C LYS A 137 -0.79 -23.86 -5.21
N ASN A 138 0.30 -24.20 -4.51
CA ASN A 138 1.59 -24.60 -5.10
C ASN A 138 2.22 -23.57 -6.05
N SER A 139 1.93 -22.27 -5.88
CA SER A 139 2.62 -21.22 -6.63
C SER A 139 4.02 -21.01 -6.06
N ALA A 140 5.02 -20.88 -6.94
CA ALA A 140 6.35 -20.46 -6.54
C ALA A 140 6.30 -18.99 -6.07
N PRO A 141 6.99 -18.63 -4.97
CA PRO A 141 7.19 -17.24 -4.59
C PRO A 141 7.88 -16.44 -5.70
N GLN A 142 7.54 -15.16 -5.81
CA GLN A 142 8.13 -14.22 -6.77
C GLN A 142 8.53 -12.95 -6.05
N ILE A 143 9.55 -12.24 -6.54
CA ILE A 143 9.88 -10.92 -6.02
C ILE A 143 8.81 -9.92 -6.46
N GLY A 144 8.34 -9.13 -5.50
CA GLY A 144 7.53 -7.94 -5.73
C GLY A 144 8.00 -6.81 -4.83
N TYR A 145 7.66 -5.59 -5.18
CA TYR A 145 8.09 -4.38 -4.47
C TYR A 145 6.93 -3.74 -3.74
N PHE A 146 7.18 -3.18 -2.57
CA PHE A 146 6.22 -2.35 -1.86
C PHE A 146 6.85 -1.02 -1.47
N LEU A 147 6.02 0.01 -1.37
CA LEU A 147 6.44 1.32 -0.88
C LEU A 147 6.70 1.26 0.63
N SER A 148 7.80 1.83 1.10
CA SER A 148 8.12 1.91 2.53
C SER A 148 8.63 3.29 2.87
N CYS A 149 7.90 4.03 3.72
CA CYS A 149 8.41 5.28 4.27
C CYS A 149 9.20 4.96 5.55
N ARG A 150 10.48 5.36 5.57
CA ARG A 150 11.40 5.13 6.70
C ARG A 150 11.82 6.41 7.40
N THR A 151 11.57 7.57 6.78
CA THR A 151 11.98 8.86 7.30
C THR A 151 10.86 9.48 8.12
N GLU A 152 11.18 9.97 9.32
CA GLU A 152 10.20 10.63 10.19
C GLU A 152 9.73 11.98 9.63
N THR A 153 10.57 12.67 8.87
CA THR A 153 10.28 13.99 8.30
C THR A 153 10.80 14.14 6.87
N HIS A 154 10.11 14.92 6.05
CA HIS A 154 10.56 15.29 4.71
C HIS A 154 10.06 16.69 4.38
N GLU A 155 10.97 17.56 3.94
CA GLU A 155 10.68 18.98 3.62
C GLU A 155 9.93 19.71 4.75
N GLY A 156 10.31 19.46 6.01
CA GLY A 156 9.69 20.07 7.19
C GLY A 156 8.33 19.50 7.60
N ARG A 157 7.82 18.50 6.87
CA ARG A 157 6.58 17.78 7.23
C ARG A 157 6.90 16.50 7.97
N GLN A 158 6.17 16.22 9.06
CA GLN A 158 6.17 14.91 9.70
C GLN A 158 5.49 13.86 8.81
N LEU A 159 6.17 12.74 8.59
CA LEU A 159 5.72 11.63 7.77
C LEU A 159 5.26 10.44 8.59
N LEU A 160 5.91 10.17 9.73
CA LEU A 160 5.63 9.01 10.56
C LEU A 160 5.19 9.42 11.97
N ASP A 161 4.10 8.82 12.42
CA ASP A 161 3.58 8.88 13.79
C ASP A 161 2.81 7.59 14.09
N SER A 162 3.43 6.70 14.87
CA SER A 162 2.85 5.40 15.24
C SER A 162 1.72 5.50 16.28
N GLN A 163 1.40 6.70 16.78
CA GLN A 163 0.27 6.92 17.69
C GLN A 163 -1.05 7.23 16.96
N LEU A 164 -1.00 7.44 15.64
CA LEU A 164 -2.18 7.74 14.84
C LEU A 164 -3.16 6.57 14.77
N LEU A 165 -4.44 6.94 14.71
CA LEU A 165 -5.54 6.08 14.32
C LEU A 165 -5.79 6.20 12.81
N PRO A 166 -6.42 5.19 12.19
CA PRO A 166 -6.79 5.23 10.79
C PRO A 166 -7.73 6.39 10.48
N HIS A 167 -7.48 7.06 9.36
CA HIS A 167 -8.48 7.94 8.77
C HIS A 167 -9.68 7.11 8.30
N PRO A 168 -10.92 7.41 8.74
CA PRO A 168 -12.08 6.55 8.50
C PRO A 168 -12.37 6.34 7.01
N ASN A 169 -12.42 7.40 6.21
CA ASN A 169 -12.68 7.27 4.76
C ASN A 169 -11.57 6.53 4.01
N TYR A 170 -10.30 6.79 4.34
CA TYR A 170 -9.18 6.05 3.77
C TYR A 170 -9.24 4.56 4.14
N HIS A 171 -9.52 4.25 5.41
CA HIS A 171 -9.67 2.87 5.89
C HIS A 171 -10.82 2.15 5.17
N ALA A 172 -11.97 2.81 5.03
CA ALA A 172 -13.13 2.28 4.31
C ALA A 172 -12.79 1.91 2.86
N ILE A 173 -12.03 2.75 2.15
CA ILE A 173 -11.57 2.48 0.78
C ILE A 173 -10.64 1.26 0.74
N CYS A 174 -9.74 1.12 1.71
CA CYS A 174 -8.86 -0.05 1.80
C CYS A 174 -9.68 -1.33 2.02
N GLU A 175 -10.67 -1.29 2.93
CA GLU A 175 -11.55 -2.43 3.18
C GLU A 175 -12.44 -2.78 1.98
N GLU A 176 -12.93 -1.78 1.25
CA GLU A 176 -13.69 -1.96 0.01
C GLU A 176 -12.86 -2.71 -1.04
N GLY A 177 -11.64 -2.23 -1.32
CA GLY A 177 -10.75 -2.93 -2.25
C GLY A 177 -10.45 -4.37 -1.83
N CYS A 178 -10.33 -4.63 -0.52
CA CYS A 178 -10.17 -6.00 -0.02
C CYS A 178 -11.44 -6.84 -0.18
N ARG A 179 -12.61 -6.25 0.03
CA ARG A 179 -13.92 -6.91 -0.06
C ARG A 179 -14.22 -7.33 -1.51
N ASP A 180 -13.82 -6.51 -2.47
CA ASP A 180 -13.96 -6.80 -3.90
C ASP A 180 -13.16 -8.03 -4.34
N VAL A 181 -12.08 -8.36 -3.64
CA VAL A 181 -11.34 -9.62 -3.85
C VAL A 181 -12.10 -10.79 -3.24
N SER A 182 -12.30 -10.78 -1.91
CA SER A 182 -13.13 -11.74 -1.19
C SER A 182 -13.29 -11.37 0.28
N SER A 183 -14.27 -11.98 0.96
CA SER A 183 -14.42 -11.86 2.41
C SER A 183 -13.19 -12.33 3.19
N ASP A 184 -12.51 -13.37 2.70
CA ASP A 184 -11.35 -13.92 3.39
C ASP A 184 -10.10 -13.05 3.17
N PHE A 185 -10.02 -12.37 2.02
CA PHE A 185 -9.00 -11.36 1.77
C PHE A 185 -9.17 -10.15 2.70
N LEU A 186 -10.41 -9.70 2.94
CA LEU A 186 -10.70 -8.67 3.95
C LEU A 186 -10.35 -9.12 5.38
N LYS A 187 -10.67 -10.36 5.76
CA LYS A 187 -10.27 -10.90 7.07
C LYS A 187 -8.75 -10.95 7.21
N ALA A 188 -8.04 -11.37 6.16
CA ALA A 188 -6.58 -11.35 6.12
C ALA A 188 -6.04 -9.93 6.30
N PHE A 189 -6.63 -8.95 5.61
CA PHE A 189 -6.27 -7.53 5.76
C PHE A 189 -6.37 -7.07 7.22
N ARG A 190 -7.50 -7.32 7.89
CA ARG A 190 -7.68 -6.91 9.30
C ARG A 190 -6.72 -7.61 10.25
N ARG A 191 -6.45 -8.90 10.02
CA ARG A 191 -5.54 -9.69 10.85
C ARG A 191 -4.07 -9.32 10.67
N SER A 192 -3.70 -8.80 9.50
CA SER A 192 -2.31 -8.55 9.14
C SER A 192 -1.95 -7.05 9.17
N THR A 193 -2.86 -6.19 9.60
CA THR A 193 -2.68 -4.74 9.65
C THR A 193 -2.64 -4.28 11.08
N TRP A 194 -1.66 -3.45 11.40
CA TRP A 194 -1.46 -2.89 12.73
C TRP A 194 -1.97 -1.45 12.81
N VAL A 195 -2.44 -1.08 13.99
CA VAL A 195 -2.73 0.29 14.41
C VAL A 195 -2.16 0.42 15.83
N ARG A 196 -1.16 1.29 15.99
CA ARG A 196 -0.34 1.30 17.21
C ARG A 196 0.20 -0.11 17.48
N GLU A 197 0.03 -0.62 18.69
CA GLU A 197 0.49 -1.94 19.13
C GLU A 197 -0.57 -3.06 18.98
N ALA A 198 -1.67 -2.82 18.26
CA ALA A 198 -2.75 -3.80 18.11
C ALA A 198 -3.04 -4.11 16.64
N ARG A 199 -3.53 -5.32 16.36
CA ARG A 199 -4.06 -5.65 15.03
C ARG A 199 -5.43 -5.01 14.85
N VAL A 200 -5.75 -4.60 13.63
CA VAL A 200 -7.06 -4.04 13.29
C VAL A 200 -8.19 -5.02 13.64
N SER A 201 -7.97 -6.33 13.50
CA SER A 201 -8.94 -7.36 13.92
C SER A 201 -9.31 -7.30 15.39
N ASP A 202 -8.41 -6.82 16.24
CA ASP A 202 -8.53 -6.88 17.69
C ASP A 202 -9.19 -5.61 18.24
N VAL A 203 -9.22 -4.53 17.45
CA VAL A 203 -9.78 -3.22 17.81
C VAL A 203 -10.89 -2.76 16.86
N ALA A 204 -11.39 -3.63 15.98
CA ALA A 204 -12.33 -3.29 14.92
C ALA A 204 -13.62 -2.63 15.46
N GLU A 205 -14.15 -3.10 16.59
CA GLU A 205 -15.35 -2.52 17.19
C GLU A 205 -15.13 -1.08 17.68
N THR A 206 -13.96 -0.80 18.24
CA THR A 206 -13.57 0.55 18.67
C THR A 206 -13.45 1.47 17.47
N LEU A 207 -12.77 1.02 16.41
CA LEU A 207 -12.60 1.81 15.18
C LEU A 207 -13.94 2.12 14.49
N ALA A 208 -14.88 1.17 14.51
CA ALA A 208 -16.19 1.31 13.85
C ALA A 208 -17.14 2.26 14.59
N ARG A 209 -17.12 2.27 15.94
CA ARG A 209 -17.96 3.19 16.74
C ARG A 209 -17.64 4.65 16.51
N ASP A 210 -16.40 4.93 16.12
CA ASP A 210 -15.91 6.29 15.96
C ASP A 210 -15.94 6.75 14.48
N ALA A 211 -16.33 5.91 13.53
CA ALA A 211 -16.39 6.29 12.11
C ALA A 211 -17.70 7.01 11.78
N THR A 212 -17.61 8.28 11.36
CA THR A 212 -18.73 8.95 10.68
C THR A 212 -18.94 8.33 9.30
N THR A 213 -20.20 8.22 8.87
CA THR A 213 -20.59 7.58 7.60
C THR A 213 -19.76 8.14 6.43
N PRO A 214 -19.07 7.30 5.64
CA PRO A 214 -18.27 7.78 4.52
C PRO A 214 -19.16 8.40 3.44
N PRO A 215 -18.72 9.47 2.74
CA PRO A 215 -19.43 9.98 1.58
C PRO A 215 -19.42 8.92 0.46
N PRO A 216 -20.45 8.88 -0.39
CA PRO A 216 -20.52 7.94 -1.50
C PRO A 216 -19.34 8.14 -2.46
N ALA A 217 -18.81 7.04 -3.01
CA ALA A 217 -17.65 7.05 -3.92
C ALA A 217 -17.84 7.94 -5.18
N SER A 218 -19.09 8.29 -5.51
CA SER A 218 -19.43 9.23 -6.58
C SER A 218 -19.17 10.71 -6.24
N GLN A 219 -18.75 11.02 -5.02
CA GLN A 219 -18.46 12.37 -4.52
C GLN A 219 -16.97 12.56 -4.15
N LEU A 220 -16.10 11.60 -4.47
CA LEU A 220 -14.66 11.58 -4.18
C LEU A 220 -13.80 11.54 -5.43
#